data_AF-A0A3N0CCH6-F1
#
_entry.id   AF-A0A3N0CCH6-F1
#
_cell.length_a   1.000
_cell.length_b   1.000
_cell.length_c   1.000
_cell.angle_alpha   90.00
_cell.angle_beta   90.00
_cell.angle_gamma   90.00
#
_symmetry.space_group_name_H-M   'P 1'
#
loop_
_entity.id
_entity.type
_entity.pdbx_description
1 polymer ?
#
loop_
_entity_poly.entity_id
_entity_poly.type
_entity_poly.pdbx_seq_one_letter_code
_entity_poly.pdbx_strand_id
1 'polypeptide(L)' 'MLQKLAQLLDDWSRHGSKRVGVKAAAEWLRMEYAHHLQSQDFAVNNSYTSRLARDLIKAYPHLAAVIETRELRVA' A
#
# COMPACT_ATOMS: atom_id res chain seq x y z
N MET A 1 -8.36 6.17 1.27
CA MET A 1 -7.19 5.34 1.58
C MET A 1 -6.61 4.67 0.33
N LEU A 2 -7.38 3.85 -0.41
CA LEU A 2 -6.91 3.15 -1.62
C LEU A 2 -6.26 4.06 -2.68
N GLN A 3 -6.88 5.18 -3.02
CA GLN A 3 -6.32 6.13 -3.99
C GLN A 3 -4.95 6.70 -3.56
N LYS A 4 -4.78 7.05 -2.28
CA LYS A 4 -3.49 7.56 -1.76
C LYS A 4 -2.40 6.48 -1.78
N LEU A 5 -2.78 5.23 -1.46
CA LEU A 5 -1.88 4.08 -1.59
C LEU A 5 -1.47 3.85 -3.04
N ALA A 6 -2.41 3.93 -3.99
CA ALA A 6 -2.14 3.80 -5.41
C ALA A 6 -1.17 4.86 -5.91
N GLN A 7 -1.39 6.13 -5.54
CA GLN A 7 -0.51 7.24 -5.88
C GLN A 7 0.93 7.00 -5.38
N LEU A 8 1.07 6.62 -4.11
CA LEU A 8 2.39 6.36 -3.50
C LEU A 8 3.11 5.19 -4.17
N LEU A 9 2.38 4.12 -4.49
CA LEU A 9 2.93 2.96 -5.19
C LEU A 9 3.38 3.32 -6.61
N ASP A 10 2.61 4.14 -7.33
CA ASP A 10 2.99 4.65 -8.65
C ASP A 10 4.27 5.49 -8.56
N ASP A 11 4.37 6.39 -7.58
CA ASP A 11 5.55 7.24 -7.37
C ASP A 11 6.79 6.39 -7.06
N TRP A 12 6.68 5.43 -6.15
CA TRP A 12 7.78 4.52 -5.81
C TRP A 12 8.22 3.67 -6.99
N SER A 13 7.28 3.23 -7.83
CA SER A 13 7.59 2.45 -9.02
C SER A 13 8.39 3.25 -10.06
N ARG A 14 8.08 4.54 -10.20
CA ARG A 14 8.80 5.48 -11.10
C ARG A 14 10.20 5.80 -10.60
N HIS A 15 10.44 5.73 -9.29
CA HIS A 15 11.74 6.00 -8.67
C HIS A 15 12.61 4.75 -8.47
N GLY A 16 12.28 3.64 -9.14
CA GLY A 16 13.16 2.47 -9.24
C GLY A 16 12.85 1.32 -8.27
N SER A 17 11.80 1.44 -7.44
CA SER A 17 11.36 0.32 -6.61
C SER A 17 10.61 -0.71 -7.45
N LYS A 18 11.28 -1.81 -7.81
CA LYS A 18 10.68 -2.92 -8.53
C LYS A 18 10.12 -3.92 -7.51
N ARG A 19 8.81 -3.82 -7.25
CA ARG A 19 8.00 -4.65 -6.33
C ARG A 19 8.02 -4.15 -4.89
N VAL A 20 6.87 -3.61 -4.47
CA VAL A 20 6.65 -3.01 -3.16
C VAL A 20 5.55 -3.77 -2.45
N GLY A 21 5.80 -4.22 -1.22
CA GLY A 21 4.76 -4.77 -0.36
C GLY A 21 3.76 -3.68 0.06
N VAL A 22 2.46 -3.92 -0.11
CA VAL A 22 1.39 -2.99 0.31
C VAL A 22 1.48 -2.60 1.78
N LYS A 23 2.05 -3.48 2.61
CA LYS A 23 2.38 -3.19 4.01
C LYS A 23 3.33 -2.00 4.15
N ALA A 24 4.41 -1.94 3.38
CA ALA A 24 5.37 -0.85 3.44
C ALA A 24 4.73 0.50 3.06
N ALA A 25 3.92 0.51 1.99
CA ALA A 25 3.19 1.71 1.57
C ALA A 25 2.16 2.17 2.62
N ALA A 26 1.43 1.22 3.23
CA ALA A 26 0.48 1.51 4.31
C ALA A 26 1.16 2.05 5.57
N GLU A 27 2.32 1.50 5.95
CA GLU A 27 3.07 1.99 7.10
C GLU A 27 3.70 3.36 6.84
N TRP A 28 4.22 3.61 5.64
CA TRP A 28 4.72 4.93 5.27
C TRP A 28 3.61 5.98 5.38
N LEU A 29 2.43 5.71 4.81
CA LEU A 29 1.26 6.59 4.97
C LEU A 29 0.88 6.76 6.44
N ARG A 30 0.92 5.70 7.25
CA ARG A 30 0.61 5.81 8.69
C ARG A 30 1.59 6.72 9.41
N MET A 31 2.88 6.63 9.09
CA MET A 31 3.92 7.49 9.68
C MET A 31 3.78 8.93 9.20
N GLU A 32 3.58 9.14 7.90
CA GLU A 32 3.33 10.46 7.32
C GLU A 32 2.14 11.15 8.00
N TYR A 33 1.03 10.44 8.15
CA TYR A 33 -0.15 10.96 8.86
C TYR A 33 0.15 11.22 10.34
N ALA A 34 0.90 10.36 11.03
CA ALA A 34 1.28 10.61 12.42
C ALA A 34 2.20 11.84 12.57
N HIS A 35 3.04 12.11 11.58
CA HIS A 35 3.93 13.29 11.57
C HIS A 35 3.20 14.58 11.19
N HIS A 36 2.26 14.52 10.25
CA HIS A 36 1.56 15.70 9.72
C HIS A 36 0.25 16.03 10.43
N LEU A 37 -0.37 15.07 11.12
CA LEU A 37 -1.67 15.24 11.77
C LEU A 37 -1.56 14.83 13.24
N GLN A 38 -1.23 15.80 14.10
CA GLN A 38 -1.25 15.64 15.57
C GLN A 38 -2.63 15.31 16.15
N SER A 39 -3.69 15.29 15.33
CA SER A 39 -5.05 15.01 15.75
C SER A 39 -5.88 14.52 14.56
N GLN A 40 -6.04 13.21 14.38
CA GLN A 40 -7.16 12.67 13.60
C GLN A 40 -7.64 11.32 14.16
N ASP A 41 -8.97 11.18 14.22
CA ASP A 41 -9.75 9.99 14.59
C ASP A 41 -9.56 8.77 13.65
N PHE A 42 -8.75 8.91 12.60
CA PHE A 42 -8.58 7.91 11.55
C PHE A 42 -7.17 7.32 11.56
N ALA A 43 -6.97 6.25 12.33
CA ALA A 43 -5.75 5.46 12.31
C ALA A 43 -5.77 4.47 11.13
N VAL A 44 -4.78 4.57 10.23
CA VAL A 44 -4.56 3.55 9.20
C VAL A 44 -4.14 2.24 9.88
N ASN A 45 -5.07 1.29 9.98
CA ASN A 45 -4.81 -0.03 10.55
C ASN A 45 -4.19 -0.98 9.50
N ASN A 46 -3.03 -1.55 9.84
CA ASN A 46 -2.20 -2.42 9.01
C ASN A 46 -2.66 -3.90 8.98
N SER A 47 -3.70 -4.28 9.72
CA SER A 47 -4.08 -5.70 9.88
C SER A 47 -4.60 -6.40 8.62
N TYR A 48 -4.84 -5.69 7.51
CA TYR A 48 -5.50 -6.26 6.32
C TYR A 48 -4.80 -5.93 4.99
N THR A 49 -3.46 -5.87 4.96
CA THR A 49 -2.68 -5.52 3.77
C THR A 49 -2.89 -6.46 2.58
N SER A 50 -3.17 -7.74 2.81
CA SER A 50 -3.46 -8.70 1.73
C SER A 50 -4.82 -8.48 1.08
N ARG A 51 -5.81 -7.95 1.81
CA ARG A 51 -7.10 -7.53 1.26
C ARG A 51 -6.93 -6.23 0.49
N LEU A 52 -6.21 -5.25 1.06
CA LEU A 52 -5.87 -4.00 0.38
C LEU A 52 -5.11 -4.23 -0.92
N ALA A 53 -4.18 -5.19 -0.97
CA ALA A 53 -3.49 -5.55 -2.21
C ALA A 53 -4.45 -6.01 -3.31
N ARG A 54 -5.42 -6.87 -2.96
CA ARG A 54 -6.42 -7.35 -3.92
C ARG A 54 -7.34 -6.22 -4.38
N ASP A 55 -7.80 -5.37 -3.45
CA ASP A 55 -8.66 -4.24 -3.77
C ASP A 55 -7.93 -3.21 -4.66
N LEU A 56 -6.65 -2.94 -4.39
CA LEU A 56 -5.80 -2.08 -5.21
C LEU A 56 -5.63 -2.63 -6.63
N ILE A 57 -5.31 -3.91 -6.79
CA ILE A 57 -5.16 -4.53 -8.11
C ILE A 57 -6.49 -4.52 -8.87
N LYS A 58 -7.61 -4.77 -8.20
CA LYS A 58 -8.94 -4.73 -8.80
C LYS A 58 -9.31 -3.33 -9.30
N ALA A 59 -8.98 -2.29 -8.52
CA ALA A 59 -9.30 -0.91 -8.86
C ALA A 59 -8.29 -0.26 -9.83
N TYR A 60 -7.02 -0.68 -9.78
CA TYR A 60 -5.90 -0.12 -10.53
C TYR A 60 -5.03 -1.25 -11.11
N PRO A 61 -5.44 -1.88 -12.23
CA PRO A 61 -4.81 -3.09 -12.74
C PRO A 61 -3.32 -2.95 -13.09
N HIS A 62 -2.88 -1.74 -13.48
CA HIS A 62 -1.47 -1.47 -13.80
C HIS A 62 -0.53 -1.66 -12.60
N LEU A 63 -1.05 -1.51 -11.37
CA LEU A 63 -0.28 -1.71 -10.15
C LEU A 63 0.02 -3.18 -9.86
N ALA A 64 -0.57 -4.14 -10.57
CA ALA A 64 -0.31 -5.56 -10.36
C ALA A 64 1.17 -5.93 -10.52
N ALA A 65 1.89 -5.27 -11.44
CA ALA A 65 3.33 -5.47 -11.65
C ALA A 65 4.20 -4.82 -10.55
N VAL A 66 3.64 -3.85 -9.82
CA VAL A 66 4.32 -3.07 -8.78
C VAL A 66 4.06 -3.66 -7.40
N ILE A 67 2.89 -4.23 -7.17
CA ILE A 67 2.49 -4.77 -5.88
C ILE A 67 3.12 -6.16 -5.67
N GLU A 68 3.88 -6.31 -4.59
CA GLU A 68 4.37 -7.61 -4.18
C GLU A 68 3.24 -8.42 -3.53
N THR A 69 2.74 -9.42 -4.26
CA THR A 69 1.85 -10.45 -3.73
C THR A 69 2.67 -11.67 -3.36
N ARG A 70 2.64 -12.09 -2.08
CA ARG A 70 3.12 -13.42 -1.70
C ARG A 70 2.14 -14.48 -2.20
N GLU A 71 2.62 -15.44 -2.98
CA GLU A 71 1.89 -16.70 -3.17
C GLU A 71 1.77 -17.38 -1.81
N LEU A 72 0.53 -17.67 -1.38
CA LEU A 72 0.29 -18.61 -0.29
C LEU A 72 0.68 -20.00 -0.79
N ARG A 73 1.96 -20.36 -0.69
CA ARG A 73 2.39 -21.75 -0.83
C ARG A 73 1.96 -22.46 0.45
N VAL A 74 0.89 -23.24 0.35
CA VAL A 74 0.49 -24.18 1.40
C VAL A 74 1.61 -25.21 1.50
N ALA A 75 2.20 -25.33 2.70
CA ALA A 75 3.18 -26.37 3.02
C ALA A 75 2.48 -27.70 3.30
#